data_AF-A0A8K1LKV7-F1
#
_entry.id   AF-A0A8K1LKV7-F1
#
_cell.length_a   1.000
_cell.length_b   1.000
_cell.length_c   1.000
_cell.angle_alpha   90.00
_cell.angle_beta   90.00
_cell.angle_gamma   90.00
#
_symmetry.space_group_name_H-M   'P 1'
#
loop_
_entity.id
_entity.type
_entity.pdbx_description
1 polymer ?
#
loop_
_entity_poly.entity_id
_entity_poly.type
_entity_poly.pdbx_seq_one_letter_code
_entity_poly.pdbx_strand_id
1 'polypeptide(L)'
;MSKRMTRPQELMADLIQKARFHLKELAGCDFELIHVPIRLKSGQITKAMLEHLLQENEALQFALDNYSGQISIHRPAHKNFNSEAQFQLALTSVQSKEPLDALTIFTDASGRSHKSVMTWQNPHTQQWESDVVEVEGSPQVAELATVIRAFERFPEPFNLVSRIWDIQQE
;
A
#
# COMPACT_ATOMS: atom_id res chain seq x y z
N MET A 1 -14.58 21.69 -27.67
CA MET A 1 -14.66 21.23 -26.28
C MET A 1 -14.37 19.74 -26.24
N SER A 2 -13.25 19.34 -25.61
CA SER A 2 -12.86 17.93 -25.54
C SER A 2 -13.70 17.23 -24.46
N LYS A 3 -14.51 16.25 -24.85
CA LYS A 3 -15.30 15.42 -23.93
C LYS A 3 -14.29 14.49 -23.23
N ARG A 4 -13.78 14.89 -22.06
CA ARG A 4 -12.95 14.01 -21.24
C ARG A 4 -13.78 12.75 -20.98
N MET A 5 -13.31 11.60 -21.44
CA MET A 5 -13.93 10.32 -21.11
C MET A 5 -13.66 10.08 -19.62
N THR A 6 -14.65 10.37 -18.78
CA THR A 6 -14.57 10.17 -17.33
C THR A 6 -14.37 8.68 -17.06
N ARG A 7 -13.28 8.34 -16.37
CA ARG A 7 -13.02 6.94 -16.02
C ARG A 7 -14.13 6.48 -15.05
N PRO A 8 -14.55 5.19 -15.06
CA PRO A 8 -15.48 4.66 -14.05
C PRO A 8 -15.09 5.05 -12.61
N GLN A 9 -13.78 5.18 -12.39
CA GLN A 9 -13.09 5.76 -11.24
C GLN A 9 -13.61 7.09 -10.75
N GLU A 10 -13.60 8.04 -11.64
CA GLU A 10 -13.92 9.42 -11.32
C GLU A 10 -15.43 9.56 -11.09
N LEU A 11 -16.25 8.77 -11.81
CA LEU A 11 -17.71 8.74 -11.60
C LEU A 11 -18.09 8.19 -10.22
N MET A 12 -17.38 7.18 -9.74
CA MET A 12 -17.61 6.61 -8.41
C MET A 12 -17.21 7.58 -7.31
N ALA A 13 -16.05 8.23 -7.46
CA ALA A 13 -15.59 9.27 -6.56
C ALA A 13 -16.61 10.43 -6.47
N ASP A 14 -17.10 10.90 -7.61
CA ASP A 14 -18.15 11.93 -7.69
C ASP A 14 -19.45 11.48 -7.01
N LEU A 15 -19.86 10.22 -7.20
CA LEU A 15 -21.05 9.68 -6.54
C LEU A 15 -20.89 9.62 -5.01
N ILE A 16 -19.73 9.18 -4.51
CA ILE A 16 -19.42 9.15 -3.08
C ILE A 16 -19.45 10.57 -2.51
N GLN A 17 -18.79 11.52 -3.17
CA GLN A 17 -18.72 12.90 -2.71
C GLN A 17 -20.13 13.52 -2.61
N LYS A 18 -20.97 13.35 -3.65
CA LYS A 18 -22.35 13.84 -3.66
C LYS A 18 -23.21 13.20 -2.59
N ALA A 19 -23.12 11.89 -2.42
CA ALA A 19 -23.89 11.18 -1.40
C ALA A 19 -23.52 11.65 0.02
N ARG A 20 -22.22 11.79 0.31
CA ARG A 20 -21.72 12.28 1.61
C ARG A 20 -22.17 13.72 1.87
N PHE A 21 -22.05 14.58 0.86
CA PHE A 21 -22.50 15.97 0.94
C PHE A 21 -23.99 16.05 1.27
N HIS A 22 -24.84 15.34 0.52
CA HIS A 22 -26.28 15.33 0.77
C HIS A 22 -26.64 14.76 2.14
N LEU A 23 -25.99 13.69 2.60
CA LEU A 23 -26.29 13.12 3.91
C LEU A 23 -25.92 14.10 5.04
N LYS A 24 -24.78 14.80 4.91
CA LYS A 24 -24.39 15.84 5.85
C LYS A 24 -25.36 17.02 5.87
N GLU A 25 -25.82 17.46 4.70
CA GLU A 25 -26.84 18.53 4.62
C GLU A 25 -28.16 18.13 5.26
N LEU A 26 -28.60 16.88 5.06
CA LEU A 26 -29.92 16.42 5.52
C LEU A 26 -29.94 15.99 6.99
N ALA A 27 -28.87 15.35 7.47
CA ALA A 27 -28.84 14.68 8.78
C ALA A 27 -27.73 15.19 9.71
N GLY A 28 -26.86 16.10 9.25
CA GLY A 28 -25.72 16.59 10.03
C GLY A 28 -24.65 15.54 10.33
N CYS A 29 -24.74 14.36 9.71
CA CYS A 29 -23.83 13.24 9.89
C CYS A 29 -23.32 12.69 8.56
N ASP A 30 -22.30 11.85 8.62
CA ASP A 30 -21.74 11.13 7.47
C ASP A 30 -22.15 9.65 7.51
N PHE A 31 -21.82 8.88 6.47
CA PHE A 31 -22.07 7.44 6.47
C PHE A 31 -21.23 6.74 7.54
N GLU A 32 -21.81 5.75 8.20
CA GLU A 32 -21.05 4.83 9.05
C GLU A 32 -20.23 3.84 8.21
N LEU A 33 -20.73 3.48 7.02
CA LEU A 33 -20.12 2.51 6.12
C LEU A 33 -20.38 2.87 4.66
N ILE A 34 -19.33 2.87 3.84
CA ILE A 34 -19.42 2.98 2.38
C ILE A 34 -19.01 1.65 1.76
N HIS A 35 -19.87 1.10 0.90
CA HIS A 35 -19.60 -0.09 0.11
C HIS A 35 -19.10 0.29 -1.28
N VAL A 36 -17.86 -0.07 -1.62
CA VAL A 36 -17.25 0.24 -2.91
C VAL A 36 -17.24 -1.00 -3.82
N PRO A 37 -17.93 -0.97 -4.98
CA PRO A 37 -18.07 -2.13 -5.86
C PRO A 37 -16.85 -2.30 -6.78
N ILE A 38 -15.76 -2.83 -6.22
CA ILE A 38 -14.52 -3.11 -6.97
C ILE A 38 -14.38 -4.62 -7.21
N ARG A 39 -13.94 -5.00 -8.42
CA ARG A 39 -13.58 -6.38 -8.73
C ARG A 39 -12.10 -6.61 -8.44
N LEU A 40 -11.82 -7.58 -7.58
CA LEU A 40 -10.46 -8.00 -7.26
C LEU A 40 -10.15 -9.33 -7.93
N LYS A 41 -8.94 -9.47 -8.46
CA LYS A 41 -8.48 -10.72 -9.08
C LYS A 41 -8.34 -11.86 -8.05
N SER A 42 -8.08 -11.54 -6.78
CA SER A 42 -7.82 -12.50 -5.70
C SER A 42 -8.99 -12.70 -4.72
N GLY A 43 -10.10 -11.95 -4.86
CA GLY A 43 -11.29 -12.09 -3.98
C GLY A 43 -11.12 -11.65 -2.51
N GLN A 44 -9.89 -11.42 -2.03
CA GLN A 44 -9.59 -10.90 -0.70
C GLN A 44 -9.17 -9.42 -0.77
N ILE A 45 -9.58 -8.63 0.22
CA ILE A 45 -9.15 -7.24 0.40
C ILE A 45 -8.21 -7.20 1.58
N THR A 46 -6.98 -6.78 1.33
CA THR A 46 -6.06 -6.40 2.41
C THR A 46 -6.02 -4.88 2.53
N LYS A 47 -5.63 -4.37 3.70
CA LYS A 47 -5.42 -2.93 3.94
C LYS A 47 -4.54 -2.28 2.87
N ALA A 48 -3.48 -2.97 2.46
CA ALA A 48 -2.55 -2.55 1.41
C ALA A 48 -3.23 -2.35 0.05
N MET A 49 -4.26 -3.13 -0.27
CA MET A 49 -5.00 -3.00 -1.53
C MET A 49 -5.88 -1.75 -1.55
N LEU A 50 -6.46 -1.37 -0.39
CA LEU A 50 -7.20 -0.11 -0.23
C LEU A 50 -6.26 1.09 -0.27
N GLU A 51 -5.09 0.98 0.36
CA GLU A 51 -4.07 2.04 0.35
C GLU A 51 -3.56 2.31 -1.07
N HIS A 52 -3.23 1.26 -1.82
CA HIS A 52 -2.80 1.40 -3.22
C HIS A 52 -3.91 2.00 -4.11
N LEU A 53 -5.16 1.57 -3.91
CA LEU A 53 -6.35 2.14 -4.54
C LEU A 53 -6.46 3.66 -4.36
N LEU A 54 -6.22 4.12 -3.13
CA LEU A 54 -6.24 5.53 -2.80
C LEU A 54 -5.06 6.24 -3.45
N GLN A 55 -3.85 5.69 -3.37
CA GLN A 55 -2.64 6.29 -3.96
C GLN A 55 -2.78 6.54 -5.48
N GLU A 56 -3.36 5.61 -6.22
CA GLU A 56 -3.48 5.73 -7.68
C GLU A 56 -4.67 6.58 -8.15
N ASN A 57 -5.60 6.94 -7.25
CA ASN A 57 -6.85 7.60 -7.61
C ASN A 57 -7.11 8.85 -6.76
N GLU A 58 -6.57 9.97 -7.22
CA GLU A 58 -6.73 11.29 -6.61
C GLU A 58 -8.21 11.68 -6.40
N ALA A 59 -9.09 11.38 -7.37
CA ALA A 59 -10.51 11.68 -7.23
C ALA A 59 -11.14 10.91 -6.06
N LEU A 60 -10.75 9.65 -5.85
CA LEU A 60 -11.21 8.85 -4.73
C LEU A 60 -10.64 9.34 -3.39
N GLN A 61 -9.39 9.82 -3.37
CA GLN A 61 -8.82 10.50 -2.19
C GLN A 61 -9.67 11.71 -1.79
N PHE A 62 -9.98 12.59 -2.74
CA PHE A 62 -10.85 13.75 -2.49
C PHE A 62 -12.25 13.36 -2.04
N ALA A 63 -12.84 12.31 -2.62
CA ALA A 63 -14.17 11.84 -2.24
C ALA A 63 -14.23 11.28 -0.82
N LEU A 64 -13.11 10.75 -0.32
CA LEU A 64 -12.98 10.12 1.01
C LEU A 64 -12.22 11.00 2.01
N ASP A 65 -11.87 12.22 1.64
CA ASP A 65 -11.21 13.15 2.54
C ASP A 65 -12.07 13.38 3.80
N ASN A 66 -11.40 13.42 4.96
CA ASN A 66 -12.00 13.54 6.28
C ASN A 66 -13.15 12.53 6.55
N TYR A 67 -13.19 11.38 5.87
CA TYR A 67 -14.14 10.31 6.16
C TYR A 67 -13.65 9.47 7.34
N SER A 68 -14.42 9.43 8.41
CA SER A 68 -14.11 8.65 9.61
C SER A 68 -14.89 7.33 9.72
N GLY A 69 -15.81 7.07 8.79
CA GLY A 69 -16.57 5.82 8.76
C GLY A 69 -15.76 4.66 8.18
N GLN A 70 -16.37 3.49 8.14
CA GLN A 70 -15.75 2.30 7.58
C GLN A 70 -15.86 2.30 6.05
N ILE A 71 -14.83 1.77 5.39
CA ILE A 71 -14.85 1.48 3.95
C ILE A 71 -14.82 -0.04 3.83
N SER A 72 -15.79 -0.58 3.11
CA SER A 72 -15.75 -1.99 2.71
C SER A 72 -15.74 -2.07 1.20
N ILE A 73 -14.91 -2.96 0.68
CA ILE A 73 -14.94 -3.32 -0.72
C ILE A 73 -15.77 -4.60 -0.80
N HIS A 74 -16.83 -4.58 -1.58
CA HIS A 74 -17.71 -5.73 -1.75
C HIS A 74 -18.30 -5.68 -3.14
N ARG A 75 -18.44 -6.83 -3.78
CA ARG A 75 -19.17 -6.95 -5.04
C ARG A 75 -20.65 -7.18 -4.75
N PRO A 76 -21.56 -6.22 -5.02
CA PRO A 76 -22.98 -6.47 -4.86
C PRO A 76 -23.43 -7.65 -5.73
N ALA A 77 -24.14 -8.61 -5.14
CA ALA A 77 -24.72 -9.77 -5.82
C ALA A 77 -25.94 -9.35 -6.67
N HIS A 78 -25.77 -8.41 -7.60
CA HIS A 78 -26.84 -7.89 -8.43
C HIS A 78 -26.39 -7.74 -9.90
N LYS A 79 -27.27 -8.11 -10.83
CA LYS A 79 -27.01 -8.21 -12.28
C LYS A 79 -26.45 -6.94 -12.93
N ASN A 80 -26.78 -5.76 -12.39
CA ASN A 80 -26.28 -4.48 -12.91
C ASN A 80 -24.77 -4.28 -12.64
N PHE A 81 -24.20 -5.01 -11.67
CA PHE A 81 -22.78 -5.02 -11.34
C PHE A 81 -22.04 -6.18 -12.01
N ASN A 82 -22.65 -6.84 -13.02
CA ASN A 82 -22.02 -7.92 -13.81
C ASN A 82 -21.40 -7.45 -15.14
N SER A 83 -21.44 -6.17 -15.47
CA SER A 83 -20.84 -5.66 -16.73
C SER A 83 -19.30 -5.70 -16.70
N GLU A 84 -18.65 -5.90 -17.84
CA GLU A 84 -17.19 -5.93 -17.98
C GLU A 84 -16.51 -4.56 -17.78
N ALA A 85 -17.29 -3.47 -17.77
CA ALA A 85 -16.85 -2.09 -17.49
C ALA A 85 -16.53 -1.85 -15.99
N GLN A 86 -16.05 -2.89 -15.32
CA GLN A 86 -15.70 -2.84 -13.90
C GLN A 86 -14.32 -2.24 -13.72
N PHE A 87 -14.18 -1.52 -12.61
CA PHE A 87 -12.91 -1.23 -12.00
C PHE A 87 -12.11 -2.52 -11.80
N GLN A 88 -11.15 -2.75 -12.69
CA GLN A 88 -10.10 -3.71 -12.47
C GLN A 88 -8.93 -2.96 -11.86
N LEU A 89 -8.60 -3.30 -10.62
CA LEU A 89 -7.31 -2.95 -10.07
C LEU A 89 -6.27 -3.92 -10.62
N ALA A 90 -5.37 -3.39 -11.42
CA ALA A 90 -4.11 -4.04 -11.69
C ALA A 90 -3.14 -3.59 -10.58
N LEU A 91 -3.16 -4.28 -9.44
CA LEU A 91 -2.13 -4.08 -8.44
C LEU A 91 -0.79 -4.44 -9.07
N THR A 92 0.07 -3.46 -9.31
CA THR A 92 1.50 -3.74 -9.51
C THR A 92 2.04 -4.16 -8.16
N SER A 93 2.21 -5.46 -7.97
CA SER A 93 3.00 -5.97 -6.85
C SER A 93 4.38 -5.32 -6.93
N VAL A 94 4.73 -4.49 -5.94
CA VAL A 94 6.06 -3.90 -5.80
C VAL A 94 7.10 -4.98 -5.52
N GLN A 95 6.64 -6.14 -5.01
CA GLN A 95 7.47 -7.30 -4.75
C GLN A 95 7.44 -8.26 -5.95
N SER A 96 8.62 -8.68 -6.38
CA SER A 96 8.78 -9.79 -7.31
C SER A 96 8.63 -11.13 -6.57
N LYS A 97 8.09 -12.13 -7.27
CA LYS A 97 8.06 -13.53 -6.78
C LYS A 97 9.40 -14.24 -6.96
N GLU A 98 10.24 -13.71 -7.83
CA GLU A 98 11.57 -14.24 -8.14
C GLU A 98 12.63 -13.18 -7.78
N PRO A 99 13.83 -13.59 -7.36
CA PRO A 99 14.93 -12.65 -7.17
C PRO A 99 15.19 -11.83 -8.42
N LEU A 100 15.46 -10.54 -8.23
CA LEU A 100 15.78 -9.60 -9.29
C LEU A 100 17.26 -9.73 -9.68
N ASP A 101 17.59 -9.40 -10.93
CA ASP A 101 18.97 -9.10 -11.34
C ASP A 101 19.34 -7.68 -10.87
N ALA A 102 19.51 -7.53 -9.56
CA ALA A 102 19.70 -6.25 -8.88
C ALA A 102 20.54 -6.40 -7.60
N LEU A 103 20.90 -5.26 -6.99
CA LEU A 103 21.65 -5.23 -5.74
C LEU A 103 20.96 -6.10 -4.67
N THR A 104 21.73 -6.87 -3.92
CA THR A 104 21.21 -7.64 -2.79
C THR A 104 21.67 -7.02 -1.48
N ILE A 105 20.70 -6.69 -0.63
CA ILE A 105 20.90 -6.06 0.68
C ILE A 105 20.49 -7.06 1.75
N PHE A 106 21.42 -7.34 2.65
CA PHE A 106 21.17 -8.15 3.83
C PHE A 106 20.93 -7.22 5.01
N THR A 107 19.83 -7.42 5.73
CA THR A 107 19.47 -6.64 6.92
C THR A 107 19.41 -7.52 8.15
N ASP A 108 19.94 -7.01 9.25
CA ASP A 108 19.85 -7.65 10.57
C ASP A 108 19.69 -6.57 11.65
N ALA A 109 19.26 -6.96 12.83
CA ALA A 109 19.24 -6.07 13.99
C ALA A 109 19.51 -6.85 15.28
N SER A 110 20.00 -6.14 16.30
CA SER A 110 20.27 -6.72 17.61
C SER A 110 19.59 -5.91 18.69
N GLY A 111 18.61 -6.52 19.34
CA GLY A 111 17.95 -5.93 20.50
C GLY A 111 18.87 -5.71 21.70
N ARG A 112 19.98 -6.46 21.81
CA ARG A 112 20.92 -6.34 22.94
C ARG A 112 21.85 -5.15 22.80
N SER A 113 22.27 -4.84 21.59
CA SER A 113 23.17 -3.71 21.32
C SER A 113 22.44 -2.50 20.74
N HIS A 114 21.12 -2.58 20.59
CA HIS A 114 20.28 -1.57 19.96
C HIS A 114 20.77 -1.18 18.55
N LYS A 115 21.44 -2.09 17.84
CA LYS A 115 22.01 -1.80 16.51
C LYS A 115 21.19 -2.41 15.40
N SER A 116 20.96 -1.60 14.38
CA SER A 116 20.41 -1.95 13.07
C SER A 116 21.56 -2.02 12.07
N VAL A 117 21.64 -3.10 11.28
CA VAL A 117 22.73 -3.35 10.34
C VAL A 117 22.17 -3.65 8.97
N MET A 118 22.70 -2.99 7.94
CA MET A 118 22.56 -3.47 6.56
C MET A 118 23.92 -3.62 5.90
N THR A 119 24.06 -4.65 5.08
CA THR A 119 25.28 -4.93 4.32
C THR A 119 24.95 -5.28 2.88
N TRP A 120 25.76 -4.80 1.95
CA TRP A 120 25.60 -5.06 0.53
C TRP A 120 26.97 -5.15 -0.13
N GLN A 121 27.04 -5.82 -1.27
CA GLN A 121 28.24 -5.80 -2.11
C GLN A 121 28.12 -4.65 -3.11
N ASN A 122 29.06 -3.71 -3.08
CA ASN A 122 29.04 -2.60 -4.02
C ASN A 122 29.30 -3.13 -5.45
N PRO A 123 28.40 -2.87 -6.42
CA PRO A 123 28.52 -3.43 -7.76
C PRO A 123 29.73 -2.87 -8.53
N HIS A 124 30.23 -1.68 -8.19
CA HIS A 124 31.37 -1.06 -8.85
C HIS A 124 32.70 -1.54 -8.30
N THR A 125 32.82 -1.63 -6.97
CA THR A 125 34.09 -1.98 -6.31
C THR A 125 34.20 -3.47 -6.00
N GLN A 126 33.09 -4.22 -6.07
CA GLN A 126 32.95 -5.61 -5.66
C GLN A 126 33.30 -5.87 -4.18
N GLN A 127 33.40 -4.80 -3.37
CA GLN A 127 33.68 -4.88 -1.95
C GLN A 127 32.39 -4.88 -1.13
N TRP A 128 32.46 -5.48 0.05
CA TRP A 128 31.37 -5.44 1.02
C TRP A 128 31.37 -4.10 1.73
N GLU A 129 30.20 -3.47 1.75
CA GLU A 129 29.91 -2.25 2.49
C GLU A 129 28.87 -2.54 3.58
N SER A 130 28.91 -1.74 4.63
CA SER A 130 28.00 -1.87 5.77
C SER A 130 27.58 -0.52 6.30
N ASP A 131 26.35 -0.46 6.78
CA ASP A 131 25.78 0.68 7.48
C ASP A 131 25.20 0.19 8.81
N VAL A 132 25.74 0.75 9.90
CA VAL A 132 25.39 0.37 11.27
C VAL A 132 24.88 1.60 12.01
N VAL A 133 23.65 1.53 12.51
CA VAL A 133 23.02 2.64 13.23
C VAL A 133 22.41 2.12 14.52
N GLU A 134 22.61 2.86 15.60
CA GLU A 134 21.94 2.62 16.87
C GLU A 134 20.49 3.15 16.80
N VAL A 135 19.54 2.31 17.18
CA VAL A 135 18.09 2.57 17.10
C VAL A 135 17.50 2.31 18.46
N GLU A 136 16.86 3.34 19.02
CA GLU A 136 16.09 3.20 20.26
C GLU A 136 14.83 2.35 20.02
N GLY A 137 14.48 1.55 21.02
CA GLY A 137 13.27 0.73 21.00
C GLY A 137 13.54 -0.77 21.02
N SER A 138 12.53 -1.53 20.61
CA SER A 138 12.56 -2.99 20.64
C SER A 138 13.37 -3.57 19.46
N PRO A 139 13.73 -4.87 19.51
CA PRO A 139 14.37 -5.54 18.37
C PRO A 139 13.59 -5.36 17.06
N GLN A 140 12.25 -5.46 17.11
CA GLN A 140 11.38 -5.31 15.93
C GLN A 140 11.43 -3.89 15.36
N VAL A 141 11.53 -2.86 16.22
CA VAL A 141 11.72 -1.47 15.78
C VAL A 141 13.07 -1.32 15.08
N ALA A 142 14.13 -1.92 15.62
CA ALA A 142 15.44 -1.89 15.00
C ALA A 142 15.48 -2.62 13.64
N GLU A 143 14.81 -3.76 13.51
CA GLU A 143 14.66 -4.48 12.22
C GLU A 143 13.91 -3.63 11.18
N LEU A 144 12.77 -3.06 11.57
CA LEU A 144 11.98 -2.21 10.68
C LEU A 144 12.75 -0.95 10.27
N ALA A 145 13.46 -0.31 11.21
CA ALA A 145 14.31 0.84 10.94
C ALA A 145 15.42 0.52 9.94
N THR A 146 16.02 -0.68 9.99
CA THR A 146 16.98 -1.12 8.98
C THR A 146 16.34 -1.20 7.59
N VAL A 147 15.15 -1.80 7.50
CA VAL A 147 14.45 -1.98 6.22
C VAL A 147 14.08 -0.63 5.60
N ILE A 148 13.51 0.28 6.39
CA ILE A 148 13.19 1.64 5.95
C ILE A 148 14.44 2.33 5.42
N ARG A 149 15.55 2.26 6.18
CA ARG A 149 16.82 2.87 5.79
C ARG A 149 17.39 2.30 4.49
N ALA A 150 17.19 1.01 4.22
CA ALA A 150 17.56 0.42 2.93
C ALA A 150 16.78 1.05 1.77
N PHE A 151 15.45 1.21 1.91
CA PHE A 151 14.62 1.87 0.89
C PHE A 151 14.94 3.37 0.71
N GLU A 152 15.30 4.07 1.78
CA GLU A 152 15.73 5.47 1.69
C GLU A 152 17.07 5.63 0.96
N ARG A 153 18.00 4.68 1.18
CA ARG A 153 19.35 4.73 0.61
C ARG A 153 19.41 4.28 -0.85
N PHE A 154 18.59 3.30 -1.24
CA PHE A 154 18.64 2.69 -2.56
C PHE A 154 17.32 2.93 -3.30
N PRO A 155 17.26 3.93 -4.20
CA PRO A 155 16.04 4.27 -4.94
C PRO A 155 15.73 3.30 -6.10
N GLU A 156 16.74 2.56 -6.56
CA GLU A 156 16.58 1.52 -7.59
C GLU A 156 16.03 0.21 -7.00
N PRO A 157 15.36 -0.64 -7.78
CA PRO A 157 14.94 -1.96 -7.32
C PRO A 157 16.11 -2.77 -6.75
N PHE A 158 15.89 -3.48 -5.63
CA PHE A 158 16.88 -4.33 -5.00
C PHE A 158 16.24 -5.58 -4.38
N ASN A 159 17.06 -6.61 -4.15
CA ASN A 159 16.68 -7.78 -3.37
C ASN A 159 16.93 -7.50 -1.88
N LEU A 160 15.89 -7.65 -1.06
CA LEU A 160 15.98 -7.50 0.39
C LEU A 160 15.98 -8.88 1.05
N VAL A 161 17.03 -9.18 1.81
CA VAL A 161 17.13 -10.39 2.64
C VAL A 161 17.08 -9.98 4.10
N SER A 162 16.00 -10.34 4.79
CA SER A 162 15.77 -9.98 6.19
C SER A 162 15.38 -11.19 7.04
N ARG A 163 15.67 -11.11 8.35
CA ARG A 163 15.30 -12.12 9.35
C ARG A 163 13.91 -11.94 9.97
N ILE A 164 13.09 -11.01 9.48
CA ILE A 164 11.73 -10.74 9.97
C ILE A 164 10.77 -11.92 9.65
N TRP A 165 11.01 -13.10 10.23
CA TRP A 165 10.17 -14.29 10.06
C TRP A 165 9.47 -14.74 11.34
N ASP A 166 9.70 -14.07 12.47
CA ASP A 166 9.05 -14.40 13.75
C ASP A 166 7.67 -13.71 13.96
N ILE A 167 7.10 -13.03 12.96
CA ILE A 167 5.83 -12.28 13.09
C ILE A 167 4.62 -13.00 12.43
N GLN A 168 4.73 -14.29 12.11
CA GLN A 168 3.62 -15.06 11.50
C GLN A 168 3.25 -16.33 12.28
N GLN A 169 3.62 -16.46 13.56
CA GLN A 169 3.36 -17.66 14.37
C GLN A 169 2.53 -17.43 15.66
N GLU A 170 1.70 -16.38 15.72
CA GLU A 170 0.63 -16.28 16.74
C GLU A 170 -0.72 -15.90 16.11
#